data_AF-A0A538E0A9-F1
#
_entry.id   AF-A0A538E0A9-F1
#
_cell.length_a   1.000
_cell.length_b   1.000
_cell.length_c   1.000
_cell.angle_alpha   90.00
_cell.angle_beta   90.00
_cell.angle_gamma   90.00
#
_symmetry.space_group_name_H-M   'P 1'
#
loop_
_entity.id
_entity.type
_entity.pdbx_description
1 polymer ?
#
loop_
_entity_poly.entity_id
_entity_poly.type
_entity_poly.pdbx_seq_one_letter_code
_entity_poly.pdbx_strand_id
1 'polypeptide(L)'
;MLTHYPVGYEKPATAPWAEIGDQLLLLRALCELDSDQRRLSEDDVANARGTGALIDLFLAHTARFADPEDPWADEYYRQARLGFDSLGDEWTVAWLDMELADLALERRRYADVEPLLAKAARAAGRIGTAGDGWDHELLAMLHRIHADLAWQQGDLAEAGARYGRAVADAYWFQGIPHRADLYTQSFYAEMARRTGTRLAELAGPGNDGDLFVAGLEAALPRTVPGAGARPPDAGTGDPEQLLPAGPLLSDLGSDSSPFMIQWRRVQRGRAEPLGSLAPLLAGAGPDPRD
;
A
#
# COMPACT_ATOMS: atom_id res chain seq x y z
N MET A 1 -23.74 5.13 -9.70
CA MET A 1 -22.77 5.30 -10.82
C MET A 1 -21.37 4.79 -10.52
N LEU A 2 -21.02 4.42 -9.28
CA LEU A 2 -19.82 3.62 -8.95
C LEU A 2 -20.13 2.54 -7.90
N THR A 3 -21.40 2.16 -7.74
CA THR A 3 -21.87 1.22 -6.71
C THR A 3 -21.31 -0.18 -6.85
N HIS A 4 -20.72 -0.50 -8.01
CA HIS A 4 -20.09 -1.78 -8.32
C HIS A 4 -18.56 -1.76 -8.19
N TYR A 5 -17.94 -0.59 -7.95
CA TYR A 5 -16.50 -0.53 -7.72
C TYR A 5 -16.17 -1.26 -6.41
N PRO A 6 -15.33 -2.30 -6.42
CA PRO A 6 -14.97 -3.03 -5.21
C PRO A 6 -14.32 -2.08 -4.20
N VAL A 7 -14.95 -1.90 -3.04
CA VAL A 7 -14.42 -1.10 -1.93
C VAL A 7 -13.44 -1.94 -1.12
N GLY A 8 -12.35 -1.34 -0.66
CA GLY A 8 -11.26 -2.04 0.03
C GLY A 8 -10.16 -2.50 -0.94
N TYR A 9 -9.19 -3.24 -0.41
CA TYR A 9 -7.97 -3.59 -1.15
C TYR A 9 -8.20 -4.67 -2.22
N GLU A 10 -9.15 -5.60 -2.01
CA GLU A 10 -9.39 -6.69 -2.97
C GLU A 10 -10.07 -6.15 -4.23
N LYS A 11 -9.39 -6.30 -5.36
CA LYS A 11 -9.88 -5.94 -6.68
C LYS A 11 -10.04 -7.24 -7.49
N PRO A 12 -11.11 -8.02 -7.27
CA PRO A 12 -11.25 -9.32 -7.91
C PRO A 12 -11.45 -9.15 -9.42
N ALA A 13 -10.80 -10.01 -10.21
CA ALA A 13 -10.98 -10.04 -11.66
C ALA A 13 -12.44 -10.32 -12.09
N THR A 14 -13.25 -10.87 -11.18
CA THR A 14 -14.68 -11.13 -11.41
C THR A 14 -15.58 -9.91 -11.21
N ALA A 15 -15.05 -8.76 -10.77
CA ALA A 15 -15.81 -7.53 -10.72
C ALA A 15 -16.21 -7.07 -12.13
N PRO A 16 -17.29 -6.28 -12.30
CA PRO A 16 -17.76 -5.84 -13.60
C PRO A 16 -16.90 -4.68 -14.16
N TRP A 17 -15.60 -4.93 -14.36
CA TRP A 17 -14.63 -3.90 -14.76
C TRP A 17 -14.99 -3.18 -16.05
N ALA A 18 -15.51 -3.91 -17.04
CA ALA A 18 -15.98 -3.30 -18.30
C ALA A 18 -17.15 -2.32 -18.07
N GLU A 19 -18.14 -2.68 -17.24
CA GLU A 19 -19.27 -1.78 -16.94
C GLU A 19 -18.79 -0.54 -16.17
N ILE A 20 -17.86 -0.70 -15.23
CA ILE A 20 -17.26 0.40 -14.48
C ILE A 20 -16.52 1.34 -15.45
N GLY A 21 -15.74 0.77 -16.37
CA GLY A 21 -15.01 1.53 -17.40
C GLY A 21 -15.95 2.32 -18.30
N ASP A 22 -17.01 1.70 -18.81
CA ASP A 22 -18.04 2.36 -19.62
C ASP A 22 -18.70 3.54 -18.88
N GLN A 23 -18.99 3.37 -17.58
CA GLN A 23 -19.57 4.43 -16.74
C GLN A 23 -18.60 5.60 -16.52
N LEU A 24 -17.30 5.33 -16.35
CA LEU A 24 -16.26 6.35 -16.22
C LEU A 24 -16.06 7.14 -17.52
N LEU A 25 -16.04 6.45 -18.67
CA LEU A 25 -15.96 7.09 -19.98
C LEU A 25 -17.18 7.96 -20.27
N LEU A 26 -18.39 7.51 -19.89
CA LEU A 26 -19.59 8.32 -19.96
C LEU A 26 -19.49 9.56 -19.06
N LEU A 27 -19.00 9.42 -17.82
CA LEU A 27 -18.82 10.54 -16.91
C LEU A 27 -17.85 11.58 -17.48
N ARG A 28 -16.72 11.14 -18.05
CA ARG A 28 -15.75 12.01 -18.73
C ARG A 28 -16.41 12.84 -19.84
N ALA A 29 -17.22 12.18 -20.67
CA ALA A 29 -17.95 12.84 -21.76
C ALA A 29 -19.00 13.84 -21.24
N LEU A 30 -19.77 13.47 -20.22
CA LEU A 30 -20.80 14.34 -19.60
C LEU A 30 -20.19 15.56 -18.89
N CYS A 31 -18.99 15.42 -18.35
CA CYS A 31 -18.22 16.51 -17.76
C CYS A 31 -17.47 17.36 -18.80
N GLU A 32 -17.57 17.02 -20.10
CA GLU A 32 -16.92 17.74 -21.20
C GLU A 32 -15.40 17.92 -21.00
N LEU A 33 -14.74 16.93 -20.38
CA LEU A 33 -13.34 17.06 -19.95
C LEU A 33 -12.36 17.15 -21.14
N ASP A 34 -12.76 16.67 -22.31
CA ASP A 34 -12.00 16.74 -23.56
C ASP A 34 -12.35 17.98 -24.43
N SER A 35 -13.25 18.84 -23.96
CA SER A 35 -13.68 20.06 -24.67
C SER A 35 -12.66 21.21 -24.56
N ASP A 36 -12.82 22.22 -25.42
CA ASP A 36 -11.93 23.40 -25.46
C ASP A 36 -12.02 24.22 -24.16
N GLN A 37 -10.97 24.11 -23.34
CA GLN A 37 -10.89 24.77 -22.03
C GLN A 37 -10.50 26.25 -22.10
N ARG A 38 -10.27 26.84 -23.28
CA ARG A 38 -9.80 28.24 -23.45
C ARG A 38 -10.74 29.31 -22.87
N ARG A 39 -12.00 28.97 -22.57
CA ARG A 39 -13.01 29.89 -22.03
C ARG A 39 -13.26 29.69 -20.53
N LEU A 40 -12.60 28.72 -19.90
CA LEU A 40 -12.76 28.43 -18.49
C LEU A 40 -11.87 29.34 -17.64
N SER A 41 -12.26 29.54 -16.38
CA SER A 41 -11.38 30.17 -15.39
C SER A 41 -10.22 29.25 -15.04
N GLU A 42 -9.15 29.78 -14.43
CA GLU A 42 -8.01 28.97 -13.98
C GLU A 42 -8.44 27.88 -12.99
N ASP A 43 -9.35 28.20 -12.07
CA ASP A 43 -9.90 27.26 -11.10
C ASP A 43 -10.73 26.14 -11.77
N ASP A 44 -11.55 26.49 -12.76
CA ASP A 44 -12.32 25.51 -13.52
C ASP A 44 -11.42 24.59 -14.35
N VAL A 45 -10.32 25.12 -14.91
CA VAL A 45 -9.31 24.32 -15.61
C VAL A 45 -8.62 23.36 -14.64
N ALA A 46 -8.23 23.83 -13.44
CA ALA A 46 -7.62 22.98 -12.43
C ALA A 46 -8.57 21.87 -11.96
N ASN A 47 -9.84 22.21 -11.71
CA ASN A 47 -10.88 21.24 -11.33
C ASN A 47 -11.14 20.20 -12.43
N ALA A 48 -11.21 20.64 -13.70
CA ALA A 48 -11.38 19.74 -14.84
C ALA A 48 -10.19 18.78 -14.98
N ARG A 49 -8.95 19.28 -14.80
CA ARG A 49 -7.74 18.45 -14.80
C ARG A 49 -7.74 17.44 -13.67
N GLY A 50 -8.05 17.86 -12.45
CA GLY A 50 -8.11 16.95 -11.28
C GLY A 50 -9.17 15.86 -11.46
N THR A 51 -10.35 16.24 -11.96
CA THR A 51 -11.42 15.30 -12.27
C THR A 51 -11.01 14.32 -13.37
N GLY A 52 -10.38 14.81 -14.43
CA GLY A 52 -9.85 13.98 -15.52
C GLY A 52 -8.80 12.99 -15.02
N ALA A 53 -7.84 13.46 -14.22
CA ALA A 53 -6.78 12.64 -13.65
C ALA A 53 -7.33 11.52 -12.74
N LEU A 54 -8.35 11.82 -11.93
CA LEU A 54 -9.04 10.82 -11.11
C LEU A 54 -9.78 9.80 -11.98
N ILE A 55 -10.48 10.23 -13.03
CA ILE A 55 -11.15 9.32 -13.97
C ILE A 55 -10.13 8.42 -14.66
N ASP A 56 -9.00 8.97 -15.11
CA ASP A 56 -7.92 8.20 -15.71
C ASP A 56 -7.33 7.17 -14.72
N LEU A 57 -7.13 7.52 -13.46
CA LEU A 57 -6.70 6.55 -12.44
C LEU A 57 -7.70 5.39 -12.29
N PHE A 58 -8.99 5.68 -12.18
CA PHE A 58 -9.98 4.61 -12.08
C PHE A 58 -10.12 3.79 -13.38
N LEU A 59 -9.92 4.40 -14.55
CA LEU A 59 -9.83 3.67 -15.82
C LEU A 59 -8.60 2.75 -15.85
N ALA A 60 -7.47 3.20 -15.32
CA ALA A 60 -6.28 2.36 -15.14
C ALA A 60 -6.60 1.13 -14.29
N HIS A 61 -7.35 1.29 -13.20
CA HIS A 61 -7.82 0.17 -12.37
C HIS A 61 -8.72 -0.78 -13.18
N THR A 62 -9.66 -0.26 -13.97
CA THR A 62 -10.54 -1.12 -14.77
C THR A 62 -9.77 -1.97 -15.78
N ALA A 63 -8.74 -1.41 -16.42
CA ALA A 63 -7.87 -2.15 -17.33
C ALA A 63 -7.01 -3.16 -16.56
N ARG A 64 -6.23 -2.68 -15.58
CA ARG A 64 -5.28 -3.49 -14.78
C ARG A 64 -5.95 -4.69 -14.11
N PHE A 65 -7.07 -4.50 -13.42
CA PHE A 65 -7.69 -5.56 -12.63
C PHE A 65 -8.56 -6.50 -13.47
N ALA A 66 -8.91 -6.13 -14.71
CA ALA A 66 -9.49 -7.04 -15.68
C ALA A 66 -8.42 -7.93 -16.33
N ASP A 67 -7.33 -7.31 -16.80
CA ASP A 67 -6.17 -7.98 -17.36
C ASP A 67 -4.92 -7.14 -17.04
N PRO A 68 -4.03 -7.64 -16.16
CA PRO A 68 -2.81 -6.93 -15.85
C PRO A 68 -1.99 -6.62 -17.09
N GLU A 69 -2.03 -7.41 -18.17
CA GLU A 69 -1.26 -7.16 -19.40
C GLU A 69 -1.91 -6.12 -20.34
N ASP A 70 -3.09 -5.57 -20.02
CA ASP A 70 -3.74 -4.58 -20.87
C ASP A 70 -2.88 -3.29 -21.00
N PRO A 71 -2.45 -2.91 -22.22
CA PRO A 71 -1.64 -1.71 -22.43
C PRO A 71 -2.39 -0.41 -22.08
N TRP A 72 -3.73 -0.43 -22.05
CA TRP A 72 -4.51 0.73 -21.63
C TRP A 72 -4.28 1.08 -20.17
N ALA A 73 -3.94 0.12 -19.31
CA ALA A 73 -3.59 0.42 -17.92
C ALA A 73 -2.40 1.40 -17.85
N ASP A 74 -1.35 1.17 -18.66
CA ASP A 74 -0.17 2.05 -18.69
C ASP A 74 -0.53 3.45 -19.24
N GLU A 75 -1.35 3.51 -20.29
CA GLU A 75 -1.78 4.78 -20.87
C GLU A 75 -2.62 5.60 -19.88
N TYR A 76 -3.57 4.97 -19.20
CA TYR A 76 -4.39 5.65 -18.19
C TYR A 76 -3.57 6.10 -16.98
N TYR A 77 -2.67 5.27 -16.46
CA TYR A 77 -1.74 5.68 -15.41
C TYR A 77 -0.86 6.87 -15.83
N ARG A 78 -0.39 6.88 -17.09
CA ARG A 78 0.40 7.98 -17.64
C ARG A 78 -0.40 9.29 -17.70
N GLN A 79 -1.66 9.23 -18.14
CA GLN A 79 -2.53 10.41 -18.21
C GLN A 79 -2.90 10.93 -16.81
N ALA A 80 -3.26 10.03 -15.89
CA ALA A 80 -3.50 10.38 -14.49
C ALA A 80 -2.28 11.10 -13.89
N ARG A 81 -1.09 10.54 -14.08
CA ARG A 81 0.17 11.14 -13.62
C ARG A 81 0.38 12.55 -14.17
N LEU A 82 0.24 12.75 -15.48
CA LEU A 82 0.39 14.07 -16.10
C LEU A 82 -0.59 15.09 -15.48
N GLY A 83 -1.82 14.67 -15.21
CA GLY A 83 -2.82 15.48 -14.53
C GLY A 83 -2.37 15.90 -13.13
N PHE A 84 -2.02 14.95 -12.27
CA PHE A 84 -1.61 15.23 -10.88
C PHE A 84 -0.28 15.99 -10.79
N ASP A 85 0.71 15.67 -11.64
CA ASP A 85 1.96 16.42 -11.72
C ASP A 85 1.70 17.89 -12.08
N SER A 86 0.77 18.16 -13.02
CA SER A 86 0.40 19.53 -13.40
C SER A 86 -0.30 20.31 -12.28
N LEU A 87 -0.87 19.61 -11.30
CA LEU A 87 -1.52 20.17 -10.12
C LEU A 87 -0.58 20.26 -8.92
N GLY A 88 0.64 19.73 -9.02
CA GLY A 88 1.59 19.65 -7.90
C GLY A 88 1.15 18.69 -6.79
N ASP A 89 0.27 17.73 -7.08
CA ASP A 89 -0.23 16.75 -6.10
C ASP A 89 0.77 15.60 -5.91
N GLU A 90 1.83 15.91 -5.16
CA GLU A 90 2.92 14.95 -4.88
C GLU A 90 2.43 13.72 -4.10
N TRP A 91 1.40 13.87 -3.27
CA TRP A 91 0.84 12.76 -2.49
C TRP A 91 0.20 11.73 -3.42
N THR A 92 -0.69 12.15 -4.33
CA THR A 92 -1.31 11.23 -5.29
C THR A 92 -0.27 10.62 -6.23
N VAL A 93 0.74 11.40 -6.66
CA VAL A 93 1.83 10.87 -7.50
C VAL A 93 2.64 9.78 -6.79
N ALA A 94 2.86 9.89 -5.48
CA ALA A 94 3.53 8.84 -4.69
C ALA A 94 2.73 7.54 -4.68
N TRP A 95 1.40 7.63 -4.54
CA TRP A 95 0.48 6.49 -4.65
C TRP A 95 0.51 5.87 -6.05
N LEU A 96 0.54 6.68 -7.12
CA LEU A 96 0.68 6.18 -8.49
C LEU A 96 1.99 5.42 -8.71
N ASP A 97 3.12 5.93 -8.20
CA ASP A 97 4.41 5.25 -8.28
C ASP A 97 4.36 3.90 -7.54
N MET A 98 3.69 3.83 -6.39
CA MET A 98 3.47 2.58 -5.65
C MET A 98 2.62 1.60 -6.46
N GLU A 99 1.49 2.05 -7.02
CA GLU A 99 0.61 1.17 -7.79
C GLU A 99 1.26 0.63 -9.06
N LEU A 100 2.06 1.45 -9.74
CA LEU A 100 2.87 1.03 -10.89
C LEU A 100 3.92 -0.01 -10.49
N ALA A 101 4.53 0.10 -9.30
CA ALA A 101 5.46 -0.91 -8.79
C ALA A 101 4.75 -2.25 -8.57
N ASP A 102 3.52 -2.21 -8.05
CA ASP A 102 2.70 -3.40 -7.84
C ASP A 102 2.26 -4.04 -9.17
N LEU A 103 1.85 -3.23 -10.16
CA LEU A 103 1.57 -3.71 -11.51
C LEU A 103 2.81 -4.33 -12.16
N ALA A 104 4.00 -3.74 -11.94
CA ALA A 104 5.25 -4.32 -12.42
C ALA A 104 5.51 -5.69 -11.79
N LEU A 105 5.20 -5.89 -10.50
CA LEU A 105 5.26 -7.21 -9.86
C LEU A 105 4.26 -8.20 -10.49
N GLU A 106 3.02 -7.80 -10.70
CA GLU A 106 1.97 -8.63 -11.33
C GLU A 106 2.43 -9.13 -12.71
N ARG A 107 3.02 -8.24 -13.51
CA ARG A 107 3.60 -8.52 -14.84
C ARG A 107 4.99 -9.18 -14.80
N ARG A 108 5.52 -9.46 -13.60
CA ARG A 108 6.88 -10.00 -13.37
C ARG A 108 8.01 -9.17 -13.99
N ARG A 109 7.77 -7.86 -14.16
CA ARG A 109 8.77 -6.87 -14.60
C ARG A 109 9.59 -6.41 -13.40
N TYR A 110 10.31 -7.33 -12.76
CA TYR A 110 10.99 -7.09 -11.48
C TYR A 110 12.00 -5.93 -11.52
N ALA A 111 12.63 -5.69 -12.68
CA ALA A 111 13.57 -4.58 -12.87
C ALA A 111 12.92 -3.18 -12.73
N ASP A 112 11.60 -3.08 -12.92
CA ASP A 112 10.86 -1.82 -12.86
C ASP A 112 10.38 -1.50 -11.43
N VAL A 113 10.34 -2.50 -10.53
CA VAL A 113 9.73 -2.38 -9.19
C VAL A 113 10.53 -1.46 -8.28
N GLU A 114 11.84 -1.71 -8.11
CA GLU A 114 12.68 -0.93 -7.19
C GLU A 114 12.76 0.57 -7.56
N PRO A 115 12.94 0.97 -8.84
CA PRO A 115 12.92 2.38 -9.21
C PRO A 115 11.60 3.09 -8.87
N LEU A 116 10.47 2.39 -9.01
CA LEU A 116 9.14 2.95 -8.70
C LEU A 116 8.94 3.06 -7.19
N LEU A 117 9.29 2.02 -6.43
CA LEU A 117 9.28 2.05 -4.97
C LEU A 117 10.14 3.17 -4.41
N ALA A 118 11.32 3.40 -5.00
CA ALA A 118 12.19 4.48 -4.58
C ALA A 118 11.58 5.87 -4.79
N LYS A 119 10.92 6.11 -5.94
CA LYS A 119 10.24 7.39 -6.19
C LYS A 119 9.14 7.64 -5.18
N ALA A 120 8.28 6.66 -4.94
CA ALA A 120 7.22 6.74 -3.94
C ALA A 120 7.79 6.94 -2.52
N ALA A 121 8.85 6.21 -2.16
CA ALA A 121 9.52 6.34 -0.85
C ALA A 121 10.12 7.73 -0.63
N ARG A 122 10.71 8.36 -1.67
CA ARG A 122 11.21 9.74 -1.57
C ARG A 122 10.10 10.73 -1.32
N ALA A 123 9.01 10.63 -2.07
CA ALA A 123 7.85 11.49 -1.90
C ALA A 123 7.25 11.32 -0.49
N ALA A 124 7.03 10.08 -0.05
CA ALA A 124 6.57 9.76 1.30
C ALA A 124 7.51 10.32 2.39
N GLY A 125 8.83 10.23 2.19
CA GLY A 125 9.83 10.80 3.08
C GLY A 125 9.75 12.33 3.17
N ARG A 126 9.63 13.02 2.03
CA ARG A 126 9.45 14.49 1.99
C ARG A 126 8.17 14.92 2.70
N ILE A 127 7.03 14.30 2.37
CA ILE A 127 5.73 14.61 2.99
C ILE A 127 5.78 14.36 4.50
N GLY A 128 6.27 13.18 4.92
CA GLY A 128 6.36 12.81 6.33
C GLY A 128 7.27 13.73 7.16
N THR A 129 8.38 14.20 6.58
CA THR A 129 9.32 15.12 7.25
C THR A 129 8.88 16.59 7.21
N ALA A 130 8.04 16.99 6.26
CA ALA A 130 7.47 18.34 6.17
C ALA A 130 6.44 18.65 7.27
N GLY A 131 5.97 17.62 8.00
CA GLY A 131 5.06 17.77 9.14
C GLY A 131 3.61 17.40 8.84
N ASP A 132 3.30 16.97 7.61
CA ASP A 132 1.96 16.52 7.20
C ASP A 132 1.57 15.15 7.75
N GLY A 133 2.49 14.50 8.46
CA GLY A 133 2.32 13.17 9.02
C GLY A 133 2.75 12.07 8.05
N TRP A 134 3.01 10.89 8.60
CA TRP A 134 3.39 9.73 7.82
C TRP A 134 2.14 9.01 7.32
N ASP A 135 2.05 8.82 6.01
CA ASP A 135 1.05 7.97 5.38
C ASP A 135 1.41 6.50 5.63
N HIS A 136 0.97 5.96 6.76
CA HIS A 136 1.25 4.58 7.15
C HIS A 136 0.61 3.56 6.20
N GLU A 137 -0.43 3.94 5.47
CA GLU A 137 -1.03 3.07 4.48
C GLU A 137 -0.09 2.90 3.27
N LEU A 138 0.39 4.02 2.73
CA LEU A 138 1.37 4.03 1.65
C LEU A 138 2.66 3.30 2.06
N LEU A 139 3.19 3.59 3.26
CA LEU A 139 4.40 2.93 3.77
C LEU A 139 4.23 1.41 3.87
N ALA A 140 3.09 0.94 4.38
CA ALA A 140 2.79 -0.48 4.47
C ALA A 140 2.78 -1.12 3.08
N MET A 141 2.17 -0.46 2.09
CA MET A 141 2.15 -0.94 0.70
C MET A 141 3.54 -0.98 0.06
N LEU A 142 4.37 0.05 0.23
CA LEU A 142 5.75 0.07 -0.27
C LEU A 142 6.57 -1.09 0.31
N HIS A 143 6.45 -1.33 1.61
CA HIS A 143 7.11 -2.45 2.26
C HIS A 143 6.56 -3.81 1.82
N ARG A 144 5.25 -3.94 1.60
CA ARG A 144 4.66 -5.18 1.07
C ARG A 144 5.20 -5.51 -0.31
N ILE A 145 5.18 -4.56 -1.24
CA ILE A 145 5.67 -4.76 -2.62
C ILE A 145 7.15 -5.13 -2.59
N HIS A 146 7.96 -4.47 -1.75
CA HIS A 146 9.36 -4.85 -1.59
C HIS A 146 9.52 -6.26 -1.01
N ALA A 147 8.68 -6.66 -0.05
CA ALA A 147 8.68 -8.01 0.50
C ALA A 147 8.34 -9.06 -0.56
N ASP A 148 7.33 -8.80 -1.38
CA ASP A 148 6.92 -9.65 -2.49
C ASP A 148 8.07 -9.79 -3.51
N LEU A 149 8.78 -8.70 -3.83
CA LEU A 149 9.97 -8.74 -4.71
C LEU A 149 11.09 -9.59 -4.11
N ALA A 150 11.49 -9.33 -2.86
CA ALA A 150 12.55 -10.06 -2.17
C ALA A 150 12.21 -11.56 -2.08
N TRP A 151 10.94 -11.89 -1.83
CA TRP A 151 10.44 -13.26 -1.88
C TRP A 151 10.64 -13.90 -3.25
N GLN A 152 10.27 -13.23 -4.35
CA GLN A 152 10.50 -13.75 -5.70
C GLN A 152 11.98 -13.94 -6.03
N GLN A 153 12.86 -13.12 -5.44
CA GLN A 153 14.31 -13.22 -5.58
C GLN A 153 14.96 -14.28 -4.66
N GLY A 154 14.19 -14.85 -3.72
CA GLY A 154 14.68 -15.84 -2.76
C GLY A 154 15.42 -15.26 -1.56
N ASP A 155 15.42 -13.94 -1.37
CA ASP A 155 15.97 -13.30 -0.17
C ASP A 155 14.93 -13.33 0.96
N LEU A 156 14.85 -14.49 1.62
CA LEU A 156 13.84 -14.73 2.67
C LEU A 156 14.04 -13.86 3.90
N ALA A 157 15.28 -13.49 4.24
CA ALA A 157 15.56 -12.63 5.38
C ALA A 157 15.05 -11.21 5.12
N GLU A 158 15.32 -10.66 3.94
CA GLU A 158 14.81 -9.36 3.52
C GLU A 158 13.29 -9.39 3.36
N ALA A 159 12.73 -10.43 2.73
CA ALA A 159 11.28 -10.60 2.61
C ALA A 159 10.60 -10.57 3.98
N GLY A 160 11.12 -11.33 4.95
CA GLY A 160 10.61 -11.34 6.33
C GLY A 160 10.64 -9.95 6.97
N ALA A 161 11.78 -9.25 6.88
CA ALA A 161 11.94 -7.90 7.42
C ALA A 161 10.93 -6.91 6.81
N ARG A 162 10.68 -7.00 5.50
CA ARG A 162 9.77 -6.12 4.77
C ARG A 162 8.31 -6.43 5.06
N TYR A 163 7.90 -7.70 5.12
CA TYR A 163 6.55 -8.05 5.59
C TYR A 163 6.32 -7.56 7.03
N GLY A 164 7.31 -7.68 7.90
CA GLY A 164 7.22 -7.15 9.26
C GLY A 164 7.02 -5.64 9.32
N ARG A 165 7.68 -4.89 8.43
CA ARG A 165 7.42 -3.44 8.30
C ARG A 165 6.04 -3.15 7.74
N ALA A 166 5.59 -3.88 6.72
CA ALA A 166 4.24 -3.73 6.17
C ALA A 166 3.16 -3.94 7.25
N VAL A 167 3.28 -5.01 8.05
CA VAL A 167 2.38 -5.28 9.17
C VAL A 167 2.48 -4.21 10.26
N ALA A 168 3.69 -3.72 10.56
CA ALA A 168 3.88 -2.67 11.55
C ALA A 168 3.18 -1.36 11.13
N ASP A 169 3.37 -0.92 9.89
CA ASP A 169 2.73 0.30 9.37
C ASP A 169 1.21 0.15 9.29
N ALA A 170 0.69 -0.99 8.84
CA ALA A 170 -0.75 -1.28 8.89
C ALA A 170 -1.32 -1.29 10.32
N TYR A 171 -0.52 -1.71 11.31
CA TYR A 171 -0.90 -1.63 12.72
C TYR A 171 -0.93 -0.17 13.20
N TRP A 172 0.01 0.67 12.77
CA TRP A 172 0.00 2.10 13.10
C TRP A 172 -1.15 2.86 12.45
N PHE A 173 -1.56 2.43 11.26
CA PHE A 173 -2.71 3.00 10.56
C PHE A 173 -4.04 2.86 11.33
N GLN A 174 -4.11 1.97 12.33
CA GLN A 174 -5.28 1.84 13.22
C GLN A 174 -5.52 3.04 14.15
N GLY A 175 -4.56 3.96 14.29
CA GLY A 175 -4.71 5.12 15.16
C GLY A 175 -4.14 6.41 14.59
N ILE A 176 -3.62 6.38 13.36
CA ILE A 176 -3.05 7.54 12.67
C ILE A 176 -3.56 7.53 11.23
N PRO A 177 -4.24 8.58 10.77
CA PRO A 177 -4.61 9.81 11.51
C PRO A 177 -5.86 9.65 12.38
N HIS A 178 -6.62 8.58 12.18
CA HIS A 178 -7.91 8.37 12.82
C HIS A 178 -7.93 7.04 13.57
N ARG A 179 -8.89 6.93 14.49
CA ARG A 179 -9.14 5.69 15.23
C ARG A 179 -9.57 4.57 14.28
N ALA A 180 -9.31 3.33 14.72
CA ALA A 180 -9.62 2.13 13.96
C ALA A 180 -11.09 2.11 13.51
N ASP A 181 -11.28 1.76 12.24
CA ASP A 181 -12.58 1.54 11.64
C ASP A 181 -12.55 0.26 10.77
N LEU A 182 -13.64 0.02 10.03
CA LEU A 182 -13.73 -1.17 9.17
C LEU A 182 -12.70 -1.15 8.04
N TYR A 183 -12.32 0.04 7.56
CA TYR A 183 -11.34 0.18 6.49
C TYR A 183 -9.95 -0.20 7.00
N THR A 184 -9.50 0.44 8.08
CA THR A 184 -8.17 0.18 8.64
C THR A 184 -8.08 -1.27 9.13
N GLN A 185 -9.12 -1.83 9.76
CA GLN A 185 -9.14 -3.24 10.18
C GLN A 185 -8.96 -4.19 8.99
N SER A 186 -9.68 -3.95 7.89
CA SER A 186 -9.61 -4.79 6.69
C SER A 186 -8.22 -4.72 6.04
N PHE A 187 -7.63 -3.53 5.97
CA PHE A 187 -6.26 -3.33 5.49
C PHE A 187 -5.22 -4.07 6.36
N TYR A 188 -5.38 -4.04 7.67
CA TYR A 188 -4.50 -4.78 8.58
C TYR A 188 -4.60 -6.30 8.38
N ALA A 189 -5.83 -6.82 8.30
CA ALA A 189 -6.08 -8.23 8.05
C ALA A 189 -5.45 -8.70 6.73
N GLU A 190 -5.40 -7.85 5.70
CA GLU A 190 -4.67 -8.16 4.46
C GLU A 190 -3.19 -8.39 4.72
N MET A 191 -2.51 -7.39 5.31
CA MET A 191 -1.05 -7.46 5.52
C MET A 191 -0.69 -8.65 6.39
N ALA A 192 -1.50 -8.92 7.42
CA ALA A 192 -1.35 -10.07 8.27
C ALA A 192 -1.53 -11.39 7.51
N ARG A 193 -2.61 -11.55 6.74
CA ARG A 193 -2.92 -12.77 5.97
C ARG A 193 -1.87 -13.06 4.89
N ARG A 194 -1.39 -12.03 4.17
CA ARG A 194 -0.32 -12.18 3.18
C ARG A 194 0.97 -12.69 3.84
N THR A 195 1.33 -12.09 4.98
CA THR A 195 2.50 -12.53 5.77
C THR A 195 2.32 -13.95 6.32
N GLY A 196 1.14 -14.27 6.85
CA GLY A 196 0.78 -15.61 7.34
C GLY A 196 0.82 -16.68 6.26
N THR A 197 0.44 -16.34 5.02
CA THR A 197 0.55 -17.24 3.85
C THR A 197 2.01 -17.60 3.59
N ARG A 198 2.93 -16.64 3.63
CA ARG A 198 4.38 -16.90 3.47
C ARG A 198 4.95 -17.74 4.61
N LEU A 199 4.55 -17.46 5.85
CA LEU A 199 4.93 -18.28 7.00
C LEU A 199 4.46 -19.74 6.84
N ALA A 200 3.25 -19.95 6.33
CA ALA A 200 2.71 -21.28 6.07
C ALA A 200 3.43 -21.99 4.91
N GLU A 201 3.81 -21.26 3.85
CA GLU A 201 4.60 -21.81 2.73
C GLU A 201 6.01 -22.27 3.16
N LEU A 202 6.58 -21.64 4.19
CA LEU A 202 7.86 -22.03 4.79
C LEU A 202 7.73 -23.04 5.93
N ALA A 203 6.52 -23.50 6.26
CA ALA A 203 6.30 -24.45 7.35
C ALA A 203 6.84 -25.84 6.97
N GLY A 204 7.93 -26.26 7.60
CA GLY A 204 8.54 -27.56 7.34
C GLY A 204 9.97 -27.66 7.88
N PRO A 205 10.63 -28.82 7.70
CA PRO A 205 12.02 -29.00 8.10
C PRO A 205 12.96 -28.20 7.19
N GLY A 206 13.63 -27.19 7.74
CA GLY A 206 14.60 -26.35 7.03
C GLY A 206 14.94 -25.08 7.80
N ASN A 207 15.98 -24.35 7.36
CA ASN A 207 16.38 -23.08 7.97
C ASN A 207 15.69 -21.86 7.33
N ASP A 208 15.00 -22.04 6.22
CA ASP A 208 14.40 -20.97 5.42
C ASP A 208 13.32 -20.21 6.20
N GLY A 209 12.47 -20.94 6.93
CA GLY A 209 11.50 -20.35 7.85
C GLY A 209 12.14 -19.54 8.98
N ASP A 210 13.28 -20.00 9.52
CA ASP A 210 13.98 -19.30 10.59
C ASP A 210 14.56 -17.95 10.11
N LEU A 211 15.10 -17.89 8.87
CA LEU A 211 15.60 -16.64 8.28
C LEU A 211 14.48 -15.61 8.09
N PHE A 212 13.34 -16.05 7.54
CA PHE A 212 12.18 -15.20 7.35
C PHE A 212 11.62 -14.68 8.69
N VAL A 213 11.43 -15.57 9.66
CA VAL A 213 10.91 -15.20 10.99
C VAL A 213 11.86 -14.24 11.71
N ALA A 214 13.17 -14.44 11.63
CA ALA A 214 14.14 -13.53 12.26
C ALA A 214 14.05 -12.10 11.68
N GLY A 215 13.90 -11.97 10.36
CA GLY A 215 13.66 -10.67 9.71
C GLY A 215 12.35 -10.04 10.16
N LEU A 216 11.26 -10.83 10.15
CA LEU A 216 9.92 -10.43 10.56
C LEU A 216 9.89 -9.86 11.98
N GLU A 217 10.40 -10.60 12.96
CA GLU A 217 10.42 -10.20 14.38
C GLU A 217 11.29 -8.97 14.67
N ALA A 218 12.32 -8.73 13.85
CA ALA A 218 13.16 -7.54 13.97
C ALA A 218 12.41 -6.25 13.59
N ALA A 219 11.40 -6.35 12.72
CA ALA A 219 10.64 -5.22 12.21
C ALA A 219 9.34 -4.94 12.97
N LEU A 220 8.75 -5.95 13.61
CA LEU A 220 7.46 -5.82 14.30
C LEU A 220 7.53 -4.94 15.57
N PRO A 221 6.43 -4.25 15.95
CA PRO A 221 6.34 -3.52 17.20
C PRO A 221 6.49 -4.46 18.41
N ARG A 222 7.64 -4.42 19.08
CA ARG A 222 7.90 -5.19 20.31
C ARG A 222 7.13 -4.56 21.47
N THR A 223 5.91 -5.02 21.74
CA THR A 223 5.17 -4.85 23.02
C THR A 223 3.74 -5.40 22.98
N VAL A 224 3.32 -6.07 21.91
CA VAL A 224 2.02 -6.75 21.88
C VAL A 224 2.12 -8.07 22.66
N PRO A 225 1.29 -8.29 23.71
CA PRO A 225 1.22 -9.60 24.37
C PRO A 225 0.87 -10.68 23.33
N GLY A 226 1.78 -11.61 23.09
CA GLY A 226 1.66 -12.65 22.06
C GLY A 226 2.82 -12.66 21.05
N ALA A 227 3.40 -11.50 20.75
CA ALA A 227 4.59 -11.40 19.90
C ALA A 227 5.83 -11.85 20.70
N GLY A 228 6.22 -13.11 20.56
CA GLY A 228 7.48 -13.64 21.12
C GLY A 228 7.42 -15.04 21.73
N ALA A 229 6.26 -15.70 21.74
CA ALA A 229 6.22 -17.13 22.04
C ALA A 229 6.19 -17.90 20.73
N ARG A 230 7.36 -18.32 20.24
CA ARG A 230 7.47 -19.37 19.21
C ARG A 230 6.62 -20.54 19.70
N PRO A 231 5.59 -21.00 18.96
CA PRO A 231 4.89 -22.22 19.32
C PRO A 231 5.94 -23.32 19.54
N PRO A 232 5.89 -24.07 20.66
CA PRO A 232 6.96 -25.01 21.03
C PRO A 232 7.23 -26.08 19.97
N ASP A 233 6.33 -26.26 19.01
CA ASP A 233 6.51 -27.12 17.85
C ASP A 233 6.34 -26.31 16.56
N ALA A 234 7.40 -26.21 15.75
CA ALA A 234 7.44 -25.56 14.44
C ALA A 234 6.63 -26.31 13.36
N GLY A 235 5.43 -26.77 13.69
CA GLY A 235 4.58 -27.55 12.79
C GLY A 235 3.07 -27.45 12.98
N THR A 236 2.56 -26.80 14.04
CA THR A 236 1.10 -26.78 14.30
C THR A 236 0.54 -25.50 14.90
N GLY A 237 1.36 -24.47 15.15
CA GLY A 237 0.86 -23.17 15.62
C GLY A 237 0.28 -22.34 14.49
N ASP A 238 -0.77 -21.56 14.76
CA ASP A 238 -1.30 -20.59 13.81
C ASP A 238 -0.23 -19.50 13.55
N PRO A 239 0.33 -19.40 12.32
CA PRO A 239 1.42 -18.48 12.01
C PRO A 239 1.06 -17.02 12.26
N GLU A 240 -0.23 -16.67 12.31
CA GLU A 240 -0.71 -15.32 12.63
C GLU A 240 -0.44 -14.94 14.10
N GLN A 241 -0.16 -15.90 14.99
CA GLN A 241 0.19 -15.63 16.40
C GLN A 241 1.54 -14.92 16.57
N LEU A 242 2.39 -14.93 15.54
CA LEU A 242 3.65 -14.16 15.51
C LEU A 242 3.41 -12.67 15.26
N LEU A 243 2.23 -12.29 14.79
CA LEU A 243 1.89 -10.93 14.42
C LEU A 243 1.19 -10.20 15.59
N PRO A 244 1.27 -8.85 15.63
CA PRO A 244 0.43 -8.05 16.50
C PRO A 244 -1.05 -8.43 16.38
N ALA A 245 -1.79 -8.49 17.49
CA ALA A 245 -3.25 -8.58 17.38
C ALA A 245 -3.81 -7.25 16.83
N GLY A 246 -4.56 -7.31 15.73
CA GLY A 246 -5.33 -6.19 15.20
C GLY A 246 -6.58 -5.87 16.04
N PRO A 247 -7.32 -4.80 15.73
CA PRO A 247 -8.56 -4.47 16.43
C PRO A 247 -9.65 -5.50 16.14
N LEU A 248 -10.48 -5.80 17.12
CA LEU A 248 -11.72 -6.57 16.95
C LEU A 248 -12.85 -5.66 16.46
N LEU A 249 -13.93 -6.23 15.93
CA LEU A 249 -15.13 -5.46 15.55
C LEU A 249 -15.69 -4.62 16.72
N SER A 250 -15.57 -5.11 17.95
CA SER A 250 -15.99 -4.38 19.16
C SER A 250 -15.10 -3.18 19.52
N ASP A 251 -13.90 -3.10 18.94
CA ASP A 251 -12.96 -2.00 19.19
C ASP A 251 -13.15 -0.81 18.25
N LEU A 252 -13.84 -1.03 17.12
CA LEU A 252 -13.95 -0.06 16.04
C LEU A 252 -14.77 1.17 16.44
N GLY A 253 -14.35 2.33 15.95
CA GLY A 253 -15.03 3.60 16.20
C GLY A 253 -14.91 4.10 17.64
N SER A 254 -14.15 3.44 18.52
CA SER A 254 -14.00 3.80 19.93
C SER A 254 -12.54 4.09 20.31
N ASP A 255 -12.26 5.33 20.70
CA ASP A 255 -10.95 5.70 21.24
C ASP A 255 -10.66 5.05 22.60
N SER A 256 -11.67 4.60 23.33
CA SER A 256 -11.51 4.00 24.66
C SER A 256 -11.50 2.46 24.65
N SER A 257 -11.50 1.84 23.47
CA SER A 257 -11.45 0.39 23.35
C SER A 257 -10.17 -0.19 23.96
N PRO A 258 -10.20 -1.45 24.45
CA PRO A 258 -9.00 -2.13 24.94
C PRO A 258 -7.85 -2.11 23.93
N PHE A 259 -8.16 -2.30 22.64
CA PHE A 259 -7.19 -2.20 21.56
C PHE A 259 -6.57 -0.80 21.50
N MET A 260 -7.36 0.27 21.42
CA MET A 260 -6.82 1.64 21.28
C MET A 260 -6.03 2.09 22.52
N ILE A 261 -6.40 1.61 23.71
CA ILE A 261 -5.61 1.83 24.93
C ILE A 261 -4.24 1.17 24.83
N GLN A 262 -4.17 -0.08 24.37
CA GLN A 262 -2.91 -0.78 24.18
C GLN A 262 -2.09 -0.14 23.05
N TRP A 263 -2.71 0.12 21.91
CA TRP A 263 -2.08 0.77 20.76
C TRP A 263 -1.37 2.07 21.14
N ARG A 264 -2.01 2.96 21.92
CA ARG A 264 -1.39 4.21 22.40
C ARG A 264 -0.21 3.98 23.34
N ARG A 265 -0.19 2.89 24.12
CA ARG A 265 0.95 2.56 24.97
C ARG A 265 2.16 2.16 24.13
N VAL A 266 1.93 1.32 23.11
CA VAL A 266 2.97 0.82 22.19
C VAL A 266 3.49 1.97 21.30
N GLN A 267 2.61 2.85 20.84
CA GLN A 267 2.96 3.98 19.97
C GLN A 267 4.03 4.92 20.56
N ARG A 268 4.08 5.08 21.89
CA ARG A 268 5.06 5.98 22.55
C ARG A 268 6.51 5.56 22.33
N GLY A 269 6.76 4.28 22.06
CA GLY A 269 8.09 3.74 21.78
C GLY A 269 8.36 3.54 20.29
N ARG A 270 7.48 4.04 19.41
CA ARG A 270 7.58 3.81 17.97
C ARG A 270 8.78 4.59 17.38
N ALA A 271 9.59 3.90 16.58
CA ALA A 271 10.62 4.53 15.76
C ALA A 271 10.00 5.33 14.60
N GLU A 272 10.62 6.43 14.20
CA GLU A 272 10.17 7.18 13.02
C GLU A 272 10.35 6.36 11.74
N PRO A 273 9.39 6.42 10.78
CA PRO A 273 9.47 5.65 9.54
C PRO A 273 10.64 5.99 8.62
N LEU A 274 11.26 7.16 8.73
CA LEU A 274 12.34 7.58 7.81
C LEU A 274 13.48 6.55 7.73
N GLY A 275 13.83 5.92 8.85
CA GLY A 275 14.86 4.89 8.88
C GLY A 275 14.49 3.62 8.11
N SER A 276 13.21 3.24 8.07
CA SER A 276 12.77 2.05 7.33
C SER A 276 12.73 2.26 5.81
N LEU A 277 12.66 3.53 5.36
CA LEU A 277 12.70 3.90 3.94
C LEU A 277 14.10 3.85 3.34
N ALA A 278 15.18 3.97 4.12
CA ALA A 278 16.54 4.04 3.59
C ALA A 278 16.90 2.92 2.57
N PRO A 279 16.50 1.65 2.79
CA PRO A 279 16.75 0.60 1.81
C PRO A 279 15.95 0.75 0.51
N LEU A 280 14.73 1.32 0.57
CA LEU A 280 13.94 1.64 -0.64
C LEU A 280 14.58 2.79 -1.43
N LEU A 281 15.27 3.69 -0.74
CA LEU A 281 15.97 4.83 -1.35
C LEU A 281 17.32 4.44 -1.97
N ALA A 282 17.90 3.31 -1.57
CA ALA A 282 19.24 2.89 -2.02
C ALA A 282 19.28 2.46 -3.50
N GLY A 283 18.16 2.00 -4.08
CA GLY A 283 18.04 1.60 -5.49
C GLY A 283 17.90 2.77 -6.48
N ALA A 284 18.04 3.99 -6.00
CA ALA A 284 17.52 5.17 -6.67
C ALA A 284 18.67 6.09 -7.08
N GLY A 285 18.95 6.19 -8.39
CA GLY A 285 19.89 7.19 -8.94
C GLY A 285 19.53 8.63 -8.50
N PRO A 286 20.42 9.63 -8.61
CA PRO A 286 20.23 10.96 -8.02
C PRO A 286 18.86 11.58 -8.29
N ASP A 287 18.29 12.31 -7.32
CA ASP A 287 17.01 13.00 -7.51
C ASP A 287 17.17 14.07 -8.59
N PRO A 288 16.36 14.10 -9.66
CA PRO A 288 16.41 15.18 -10.64
C PRO A 288 16.00 16.55 -10.06
N ARG A 289 15.55 16.60 -8.79
CA ARG A 289 15.24 17.83 -8.05
C ARG A 289 16.36 18.29 -7.08
N ASP A 290 17.46 17.54 -6.97
CA ASP A 290 18.70 17.95 -6.28
C ASP A 290 19.65 18.69 -7.23
#